data_AF-A0A7C4LF99-F1
#
_entry.id   AF-A0A7C4LF99-F1
#
_cell.length_a   1.000
_cell.length_b   1.000
_cell.length_c   1.000
_cell.angle_alpha   90.00
_cell.angle_beta   90.00
_cell.angle_gamma   90.00
#
_symmetry.space_group_name_H-M   'P 1'
#
loop_
_entity.id
_entity.type
_entity.pdbx_description
1 polymer ?
#
loop_
_entity_poly.entity_id
_entity_poly.type
_entity_poly.pdbx_seq_one_letter_code
_entity_poly.pdbx_strand_id
1 'polypeptide(L)'
;MTTEFVSTAGLIINPCIHCLACVDHRRCIIKDDFEDLFNKWLEADAVIYSIPVFHLGIPAHFKAFIDRLGQTLFAKYLDKPPKLLKVIGVITQGTEFRGR
;
A
#
# COMPACT_ATOMS: atom_id res chain seq x y z
N MET A 1 20.35 8.92 7.38
CA MET A 1 19.12 8.65 6.61
C MET A 1 19.25 7.26 6.03
N THR A 2 18.46 6.30 6.51
CA THR A 2 18.44 4.92 6.00
C THR A 2 17.37 4.81 4.92
N THR A 3 17.66 4.10 3.84
CA THR A 3 16.71 3.86 2.75
C THR A 3 16.56 2.37 2.52
N GLU A 4 15.35 1.93 2.23
CA GLU A 4 15.05 0.56 1.85
C GLU A 4 14.29 0.57 0.52
N PHE A 5 14.74 -0.26 -0.41
CA PHE A 5 14.03 -0.50 -1.65
C PHE A 5 13.22 -1.79 -1.53
N VAL A 6 11.92 -1.71 -1.81
CA VAL A 6 11.03 -2.87 -1.83
C VAL A 6 10.39 -2.97 -3.21
N SER A 7 10.71 -4.06 -3.92
CA SER A 7 10.03 -4.40 -5.17
C SER A 7 8.69 -5.08 -4.85
N THR A 8 7.61 -4.59 -5.45
CA THR A 8 6.30 -5.24 -5.39
C THR A 8 6.11 -6.30 -6.48
N ALA A 9 7.06 -6.42 -7.40
CA ALA A 9 7.02 -7.44 -8.46
C ALA A 9 7.20 -8.84 -7.84
N GLY A 10 6.27 -9.75 -8.15
CA GLY A 10 6.27 -11.12 -7.63
C GLY A 10 5.63 -11.29 -6.25
N LEU A 11 5.29 -10.20 -5.56
CA LEU A 11 4.46 -10.28 -4.35
C LEU A 11 3.03 -10.65 -4.73
N ILE A 12 2.36 -11.41 -3.88
CA ILE A 12 0.95 -11.75 -3.96
C ILE A 12 0.21 -10.89 -2.94
N ILE A 13 -0.58 -9.93 -3.43
CA ILE A 13 -1.43 -9.09 -2.60
C ILE A 13 -2.86 -9.19 -3.13
N ASN A 14 -3.69 -9.95 -2.42
CA ASN A 14 -5.10 -10.08 -2.73
C ASN A 14 -5.85 -8.78 -2.41
N PRO A 15 -6.92 -8.46 -3.15
CA PRO A 15 -7.73 -7.26 -2.90
C PRO A 15 -8.42 -7.32 -1.53
N CYS A 16 -8.72 -6.14 -0.99
CA CYS A 16 -9.60 -6.05 0.17
C CYS A 16 -11.01 -6.54 -0.19
N ILE A 17 -11.55 -7.48 0.58
CA ILE A 17 -12.90 -8.02 0.40
C ILE A 17 -13.94 -7.39 1.36
N HIS A 18 -13.55 -6.33 2.07
CA HIS A 18 -14.41 -5.64 3.04
C HIS A 18 -15.03 -6.58 4.10
N CYS A 19 -14.28 -7.58 4.56
CA CYS A 19 -14.75 -8.53 5.58
C CYS A 19 -14.83 -7.95 7.00
N LEU A 20 -14.31 -6.74 7.21
CA LEU A 20 -14.27 -6.03 8.50
C LEU A 20 -13.56 -6.73 9.67
N ALA A 21 -13.01 -7.92 9.47
CA ALA A 21 -12.27 -8.65 10.52
C ALA A 21 -11.06 -7.87 11.10
N CYS A 22 -10.54 -6.88 10.36
CA CYS A 22 -9.50 -6.00 10.88
C CYS A 22 -9.97 -5.06 12.00
N VAL A 23 -11.28 -4.80 12.11
CA VAL A 23 -11.86 -3.99 13.20
C VAL A 23 -11.72 -4.73 14.51
N ASP A 24 -12.07 -6.01 14.52
CA ASP A 24 -12.04 -6.85 15.73
C ASP A 24 -10.62 -7.29 16.10
N HIS A 25 -9.82 -7.69 15.10
CA HIS A 25 -8.49 -8.28 15.32
C HIS A 25 -7.32 -7.28 15.19
N ARG A 26 -7.60 -6.02 14.81
CA ARG A 26 -6.59 -4.97 14.54
C ARG A 26 -5.50 -5.38 13.52
N ARG A 27 -5.80 -6.39 12.69
CA ARG A 27 -4.93 -6.98 11.66
C ARG A 27 -5.77 -7.56 10.53
N CYS A 28 -5.26 -7.54 9.30
CA CYS A 28 -5.93 -8.19 8.17
C CYS A 28 -5.86 -9.72 8.31
N ILE A 29 -6.97 -10.42 8.07
CA ILE A 29 -7.04 -11.89 8.16
C ILE A 29 -6.56 -12.61 6.89
N ILE A 30 -6.47 -11.89 5.76
CA ILE A 30 -5.99 -12.44 4.49
C ILE A 30 -4.47 -12.64 4.64
N LYS A 31 -4.02 -13.89 4.48
CA LYS A 31 -2.61 -14.29 4.59
C LYS A 31 -1.94 -14.28 3.23
N ASP A 32 -1.11 -13.26 3.01
CA ASP A 32 -0.31 -13.06 1.82
C ASP A 32 0.78 -12.00 2.10
N ASP A 33 1.51 -11.54 1.07
CA ASP A 33 2.68 -10.67 1.23
C ASP A 33 2.33 -9.23 1.70
N PHE A 34 1.04 -8.94 1.88
CA PHE A 34 0.59 -7.65 2.39
C PHE A 34 1.16 -7.33 3.78
N GLU A 35 1.23 -8.32 4.67
CA GLU A 35 1.59 -8.06 6.06
C GLU A 35 3.03 -7.56 6.21
N ASP A 36 3.96 -8.20 5.52
CA ASP A 36 5.36 -7.80 5.54
C ASP A 36 5.53 -6.40 4.95
N LEU A 37 4.85 -6.12 3.83
CA LEU A 37 4.87 -4.79 3.21
C LEU A 37 4.20 -3.72 4.09
N PHE A 38 3.12 -4.07 4.78
CA PHE A 38 2.42 -3.20 5.72
C PHE A 38 3.30 -2.81 6.91
N ASN A 39 4.05 -3.76 7.47
CA ASN A 39 4.95 -3.48 8.59
C ASN A 39 6.10 -2.56 8.18
N LYS A 40 6.73 -2.81 7.02
CA LYS A 40 7.74 -1.89 6.45
C LYS A 40 7.18 -0.50 6.22
N TRP A 41 5.96 -0.42 5.67
CA TRP A 41 5.26 0.85 5.49
C TRP A 41 5.02 1.57 6.82
N LEU A 42 4.65 0.84 7.87
CA LEU A 42 4.37 1.38 9.19
C LEU A 42 5.64 1.92 9.87
N GLU A 43 6.79 1.27 9.68
CA GLU A 43 8.09 1.69 10.22
C GLU A 43 8.68 2.92 9.51
N ALA A 44 8.48 3.04 8.20
CA ALA A 44 9.10 4.09 7.39
C ALA A 44 8.63 5.52 7.74
N ASP A 45 9.52 6.47 8.06
CA ASP A 45 9.09 7.85 8.31
C ASP A 45 8.66 8.60 7.04
N ALA A 46 9.15 8.19 5.87
CA ALA A 46 8.76 8.68 4.55
C ALA A 46 8.65 7.53 3.54
N VAL A 47 7.75 7.66 2.57
CA VAL A 47 7.49 6.62 1.55
C VAL A 47 7.49 7.24 0.16
N ILE A 48 8.19 6.62 -0.79
CA ILE A 48 8.14 6.97 -2.20
C ILE A 48 7.51 5.81 -2.96
N TYR A 49 6.36 6.04 -3.59
CA TYR A 49 5.74 5.05 -4.48
C TYR A 49 6.27 5.24 -5.90
N SER A 50 7.00 4.24 -6.42
CA SER A 50 7.38 4.16 -7.83
C SER A 50 6.44 3.20 -8.54
N ILE A 51 5.53 3.74 -9.35
CA ILE A 51 4.47 2.94 -10.00
C ILE A 51 4.27 3.34 -11.47
N PRO A 52 4.09 2.38 -12.39
CA PRO A 52 3.72 2.70 -13.76
C PRO A 52 2.25 3.13 -13.85
N VAL A 53 1.90 3.86 -14.90
CA VAL A 53 0.51 4.22 -15.20
C VAL A 53 -0.12 3.12 -16.06
N PHE A 54 -1.08 2.37 -15.51
CA PHE A 54 -1.85 1.36 -16.23
C PHE A 54 -3.28 1.85 -16.43
N HIS A 55 -3.72 1.94 -17.68
CA HIS A 55 -5.07 2.41 -18.05
C HIS A 55 -5.49 3.71 -17.33
N LEU A 56 -4.63 4.73 -17.38
CA LEU A 56 -4.85 6.05 -16.75
C LEU A 56 -4.93 6.02 -15.21
N GLY A 57 -4.51 4.93 -14.57
CA GLY A 57 -4.52 4.77 -13.14
C GLY A 57 -3.31 4.02 -12.60
N ILE A 58 -3.39 3.66 -11.33
CA ILE A 58 -2.38 2.84 -10.67
C ILE A 58 -2.59 1.35 -11.02
N PRO A 59 -1.56 0.50 -10.98
CA PRO A 59 -1.71 -0.93 -11.24
C PRO A 59 -2.71 -1.58 -10.28
N ALA A 60 -3.54 -2.51 -10.76
CA ALA A 60 -4.55 -3.18 -9.94
C ALA A 60 -3.95 -3.88 -8.70
N HIS A 61 -2.78 -4.52 -8.88
CA HIS A 61 -2.04 -5.13 -7.78
C HIS A 61 -1.60 -4.10 -6.71
N PHE A 62 -1.18 -2.91 -7.13
CA PHE A 62 -0.83 -1.84 -6.20
C PHE A 62 -2.08 -1.23 -5.53
N LYS A 63 -3.21 -1.12 -6.26
CA LYS A 63 -4.50 -0.71 -5.69
C LYS A 63 -4.96 -1.67 -4.58
N ALA A 64 -4.76 -2.99 -4.75
CA ALA A 64 -5.06 -3.97 -3.72
C ALA A 64 -4.29 -3.70 -2.41
N PHE A 65 -3.01 -3.34 -2.51
CA PHE A 65 -2.20 -2.90 -1.37
C PHE A 65 -2.78 -1.64 -0.72
N ILE A 66 -3.05 -0.58 -1.49
CA ILE A 66 -3.59 0.69 -0.98
C ILE A 66 -4.92 0.49 -0.26
N ASP A 67 -5.81 -0.34 -0.81
CA ASP A 67 -7.13 -0.59 -0.22
C ASP A 67 -7.02 -1.31 1.13
N ARG A 68 -6.16 -2.32 1.21
CA ARG A 68 -5.93 -3.05 2.47
C ARG A 68 -5.16 -2.21 3.48
N LEU A 69 -4.22 -1.39 3.03
CA LEU A 69 -3.47 -0.46 3.86
C LEU A 69 -4.42 0.51 4.55
N GLY A 70 -5.29 1.19 3.80
CA GLY A 70 -6.25 2.14 4.35
C GLY A 70 -7.19 1.51 5.37
N GLN A 71 -7.80 0.37 5.04
CA GLN A 71 -8.73 -0.33 5.94
C GLN A 71 -8.03 -0.84 7.21
N THR A 72 -6.83 -1.41 7.08
CA THR A 72 -6.08 -1.94 8.22
C THR A 72 -5.56 -0.81 9.11
N LEU A 73 -5.08 0.29 8.55
CA LEU A 73 -4.67 1.47 9.31
C LEU A 73 -5.83 2.06 10.09
N PHE A 74 -6.96 2.31 9.41
CA PHE A 74 -8.14 2.87 10.04
C PHE A 74 -8.59 1.99 11.22
N ALA A 75 -8.75 0.69 10.98
CA ALA A 75 -9.16 -0.27 11.99
C ALA A 75 -8.13 -0.42 13.13
N LYS A 76 -6.83 -0.44 12.84
CA LYS A 76 -5.75 -0.61 13.84
C LYS A 76 -5.57 0.61 14.74
N TYR A 77 -6.09 1.77 14.35
CA TYR A 77 -5.80 3.05 14.98
C TYR A 77 -7.02 3.94 15.23
N LEU A 78 -8.23 3.36 15.24
CA LEU A 78 -9.50 4.05 15.54
C LEU A 78 -9.41 4.98 16.76
N ASP A 79 -8.67 4.59 17.79
CA ASP A 79 -8.64 5.26 19.10
C ASP A 79 -7.47 6.26 19.24
N LYS A 80 -6.42 6.11 18.43
CA LYS A 80 -5.21 6.94 18.46
C LYS A 80 -4.61 6.99 17.06
N PRO A 81 -4.67 8.12 16.35
CA PRO A 81 -4.00 8.23 15.06
C PRO A 81 -2.49 8.01 15.29
N PRO A 82 -1.84 7.05 14.60
CA PRO A 82 -0.39 6.94 14.58
C PRO A 82 0.13 8.14 13.77
N LYS A 83 1.43 8.17 13.49
CA LYS A 83 2.07 9.12 12.57
C LYS A 83 1.36 9.21 11.20
N LEU A 84 0.20 9.89 11.13
CA LEU A 84 -0.62 10.10 9.93
C LEU A 84 0.02 11.12 8.98
N LEU A 85 1.12 11.74 9.41
CA LEU A 85 1.87 12.76 8.69
C LEU A 85 3.17 12.17 8.12
N LYS A 86 3.14 10.93 7.60
CA LYS A 86 4.26 10.40 6.80
C LYS A 86 4.39 11.26 5.55
N VAL A 87 5.61 11.64 5.21
CA VAL A 87 5.89 12.30 3.93
C VAL A 87 5.77 11.25 2.83
N ILE A 88 4.84 11.45 1.89
CA ILE A 88 4.61 10.53 0.78
C ILE A 88 4.94 11.24 -0.53
N GLY A 89 5.85 10.65 -1.31
CA GLY A 89 6.15 11.04 -2.69
C GLY A 89 5.67 9.99 -3.67
N VAL A 90 5.39 10.39 -4.91
CA VAL A 90 4.99 9.47 -5.97
C VAL A 90 5.81 9.78 -7.22
N ILE A 91 6.41 8.74 -7.79
CA ILE A 91 7.10 8.78 -9.08
C ILE A 91 6.31 7.86 -10.01
N THR A 92 5.69 8.45 -11.02
CA THR A 92 4.93 7.71 -12.02
C THR A 92 5.58 7.80 -13.38
N GLN A 93 5.54 6.68 -14.11
CA GLN A 93 5.95 6.64 -15.50
C GLN A 93 4.77 6.13 -16.34
N GLY A 94 4.37 6.93 -17.31
CA GLY A 94 3.35 6.57 -18.29
C GLY A 94 3.94 6.63 -19.69
N THR A 95 3.32 5.92 -20.62
CA THR A 95 3.65 5.98 -22.04
C THR A 95 2.70 6.92 -22.76
N GLU A 96 3.21 7.72 -23.68
CA GLU A 96 2.37 8.48 -24.60
C GLU A 96 1.61 7.51 -25.51
N PHE A 97 0.30 7.70 -25.67
CA PHE A 97 -0.56 6.84 -26.50
C PHE A 97 -0.20 6.90 -27.99
N ARG A 98 0.40 8.00 -28.44
CA ARG A 98 0.92 8.17 -29.80
C ARG A 98 2.42 7.91 -29.77
N GLY A 99 2.81 6.63 -29.69
CA GLY A 99 4.20 6.24 -29.83
C GLY A 99 4.81 6.85 -31.09
N ARG A 100 5.79 7.72 -30.91
CA ARG A 100 6.86 7.95 -31.89
C ARG A 100 8.15 7.40 -31.31
#